data_AF-A0A2V5WGD4-F1
#
_entry.id   AF-A0A2V5WGD4-F1
#
_cell.length_a   1.000
_cell.length_b   1.000
_cell.length_c   1.000
_cell.angle_alpha   90.00
_cell.angle_beta   90.00
_cell.angle_gamma   90.00
#
_symmetry.space_group_name_H-M   'P 1'
#
loop_
_entity.id
_entity.type
_entity.pdbx_description
1 polymer ?
#
loop_
_entity_poly.entity_id
_entity_poly.type
_entity_poly.pdbx_seq_one_letter_code
_entity_poly.pdbx_strand_id
1 'polypeptide(L)' 'MIERNSGPARLGVIGEANHDYVLEVSAGDISSNGWQPLITATLTNSPLMWFDSASALMPQRFYRA' A
#
# COMPACT_ATOMS: atom_id res chain seq x y z
N MET A 1 -2.06 18.79 -21.00
CA MET A 1 -2.54 18.66 -19.61
C MET A 1 -2.03 17.33 -19.07
N ILE A 2 -1.49 17.28 -17.85
CA ILE A 2 -1.12 16.01 -17.21
C ILE A 2 -2.28 15.64 -16.29
N GLU A 3 -2.98 14.55 -16.58
CA GLU A 3 -3.97 13.98 -15.68
C GLU A 3 -3.25 13.22 -14.56
N ARG A 4 -3.51 13.60 -13.30
CA ARG A 4 -2.86 13.02 -12.12
C ARG A 4 -3.77 12.10 -11.29
N ASN A 5 -5.00 11.87 -11.74
CA ASN A 5 -6.02 11.10 -11.02
C ASN A 5 -6.26 9.74 -11.69
N SER A 6 -5.42 8.76 -11.38
CA SER A 6 -5.61 7.36 -11.82
C SER A 6 -6.54 6.56 -10.88
N GLY A 7 -7.17 7.23 -9.90
CA GLY A 7 -7.96 6.60 -8.84
C GLY A 7 -7.11 6.02 -7.69
N PRO A 8 -7.74 5.39 -6.69
CA PRO A 8 -7.06 4.69 -5.61
C PRO A 8 -6.10 3.60 -6.12
N ALA A 9 -4.94 3.48 -5.49
CA ALA A 9 -3.94 2.46 -5.78
C ALA A 9 -4.46 1.09 -5.33
N ARG A 10 -4.15 0.06 -6.12
CA ARG A 10 -4.50 -1.34 -5.82
C ARG A 10 -3.22 -2.09 -5.49
N LEU A 11 -3.18 -2.70 -4.32
CA LEU A 11 -2.04 -3.47 -3.84
C LEU A 11 -2.43 -4.95 -3.78
N GLY A 12 -1.58 -5.81 -4.34
CA GLY A 12 -1.69 -7.26 -4.19
C GLY A 12 -0.65 -7.75 -3.20
N VAL A 13 -1.09 -8.36 -2.11
CA VAL A 13 -0.21 -8.93 -1.07
C VAL A 13 -0.13 -10.43 -1.31
N ILE A 14 1.07 -10.92 -1.59
CA ILE A 14 1.35 -12.34 -1.81
C ILE A 14 2.15 -12.83 -0.62
N GLY A 15 1.64 -13.88 0.03
CA GLY A 15 2.25 -14.48 1.20
C GLY A 15 1.62 -15.80 1.56
N GLU A 16 2.02 -16.33 2.71
CA GLU A 16 1.41 -17.51 3.31
C GLU A 16 0.06 -17.17 3.92
N ALA A 17 -0.90 -18.08 3.77
CA ALA A 17 -2.17 -17.94 4.46
C ALA A 17 -1.96 -18.05 5.99
N ASN A 18 -2.84 -17.39 6.74
CA ASN A 18 -2.83 -17.28 8.20
C ASN A 18 -1.60 -16.57 8.79
N HIS A 19 -0.91 -15.75 7.99
CA HIS A 19 0.15 -14.85 8.45
C HIS A 19 -0.29 -13.39 8.33
N ASP A 20 0.18 -12.59 9.28
CA ASP A 20 -0.01 -11.15 9.27
C ASP A 20 1.10 -10.46 8.48
N TYR A 21 0.69 -9.59 7.57
CA TYR A 21 1.60 -8.74 6.80
C TYR A 21 1.30 -7.28 7.12
N VAL A 22 2.35 -6.51 7.42
CA VAL A 22 2.24 -5.07 7.67
C VAL A 22 2.60 -4.35 6.39
N LEU A 23 1.60 -3.75 5.74
CA LEU A 23 1.86 -2.86 4.63
C LEU A 23 2.24 -1.51 5.20
N GLU A 24 3.32 -0.96 4.69
CA GLU A 24 3.79 0.38 5.00
C GLU A 24 3.75 1.25 3.75
N VAL A 25 3.60 2.55 4.00
CA VAL A 25 3.53 3.56 2.96
C VAL A 25 4.46 4.73 3.26
N SER A 26 4.96 5.33 2.18
CA SER A 26 5.66 6.62 2.24
C SER A 26 5.06 7.59 1.23
N ALA A 27 4.93 8.86 1.64
CA ALA A 27 4.44 9.97 0.82
C ALA A 27 5.57 10.79 0.16
N GLY A 28 6.76 10.19 -0.01
CA GLY A 28 7.89 10.84 -0.72
C GLY A 28 9.25 10.65 -0.04
N ASP A 29 9.26 10.36 1.26
CA ASP A 29 10.49 10.04 1.99
C ASP A 29 10.71 8.52 2.05
N ILE A 30 11.57 7.99 1.18
CA ILE A 30 11.88 6.55 1.14
C ILE A 30 13.04 6.17 2.07
N SER A 31 13.51 7.08 2.93
CA SER A 31 14.47 6.76 4.00
C SER A 31 13.84 5.82 5.03
N SER A 32 14.65 5.21 5.91
CA SER A 32 14.16 4.24 6.89
C SER A 32 13.06 4.77 7.81
N ASN A 33 13.03 6.08 8.05
CA ASN A 33 12.08 6.73 8.97
C ASN A 33 10.83 7.28 8.26
N GLY A 34 10.84 7.33 6.93
CA GLY A 34 9.74 7.90 6.14
C GLY A 34 8.59 6.93 5.87
N TRP A 35 8.73 5.67 6.31
CA TRP A 35 7.70 4.64 6.20
C TRP A 35 6.77 4.68 7.40
N GLN A 36 5.47 4.58 7.13
CA GLN A 36 4.42 4.57 8.14
C GLN A 36 3.52 3.34 7.94
N PRO A 37 3.02 2.71 9.01
CA PRO A 37 2.05 1.63 8.89
C PRO A 37 0.80 2.11 8.14
N LEU A 38 0.40 1.36 7.12
CA LEU A 38 -0.81 1.58 6.35
C LEU A 38 -1.93 0.67 6.83
N ILE A 39 -1.64 -0.63 6.92
CA ILE A 39 -2.57 -1.66 7.38
C ILE A 39 -1.80 -2.91 7.82
N THR A 40 -2.32 -3.60 8.84
CA THR A 40 -1.95 -4.99 9.13
C THR A 40 -3.05 -5.90 8.58
N ALA A 41 -2.69 -6.83 7.70
CA ALA A 41 -3.62 -7.74 7.06
C ALA A 41 -3.23 -9.19 7.31
N THR A 42 -4.16 -9.95 7.90
CA THR A 42 -4.06 -11.41 7.95
C THR A 42 -4.45 -11.97 6.59
N LEU A 43 -3.55 -12.69 5.94
CA LEU A 43 -3.82 -13.31 4.64
C LEU A 43 -4.70 -14.55 4.83
N THR A 44 -5.96 -14.50 4.41
CA THR A 44 -6.83 -15.70 4.34
C THR A 44 -6.65 -16.47 3.04
N ASN A 45 -6.19 -15.78 1.99
CA ASN A 45 -5.94 -16.28 0.65
C ASN A 45 -4.83 -15.43 0.00
N SER A 46 -4.11 -16.00 -0.97
CA SER A 46 -2.98 -15.36 -1.64
C SER A 46 -3.22 -15.33 -3.15
N PRO A 47 -3.27 -14.15 -3.81
CA PRO A 47 -3.09 -12.82 -3.23
C PRO A 47 -4.32 -12.30 -2.46
N LEU A 48 -4.08 -11.41 -1.49
CA LEU A 48 -5.09 -10.52 -0.92
C LEU A 48 -5.01 -9.17 -1.62
N MET A 49 -6.15 -8.66 -2.11
CA MET A 49 -6.22 -7.36 -2.79
C MET A 49 -6.70 -6.27 -1.82
N TRP A 50 -6.00 -5.14 -1.81
CA TRP A 50 -6.33 -3.99 -0.98
C TRP A 50 -6.30 -2.67 -1.76
N PHE A 51 -7.11 -1.69 -1.30
CA PHE A 51 -7.27 -0.39 -1.95
C PHE A 51 -6.81 0.74 -1.04
N ASP A 52 -5.91 1.57 -1.56
CA ASP A 52 -5.48 2.79 -0.89
C ASP A 52 -6.33 3.99 -1.32
N SER A 53 -7.44 4.24 -0.62
CA SER A 53 -8.32 5.37 -0.96
C SER A 53 -7.62 6.72 -0.87
N ALA A 54 -6.63 6.88 0.02
CA ALA A 54 -5.92 8.15 0.20
C ALA A 54 -4.95 8.44 -0.95
N SER A 55 -4.53 7.43 -1.73
CA SER A 55 -3.68 7.66 -2.91
C SER A 55 -4.37 8.47 -4.01
N ALA A 56 -5.70 8.56 -4.00
CA ALA A 56 -6.45 9.37 -4.96
C ALA A 56 -6.14 10.88 -4.82
N LEU A 57 -5.70 11.33 -3.63
CA LEU A 57 -5.33 12.73 -3.37
C LEU A 57 -3.83 12.92 -3.14
N MET A 58 -3.06 11.83 -3.10
CA MET A 58 -1.63 11.84 -2.83
C MET A 58 -0.87 11.43 -4.09
N PRO A 59 -0.29 12.38 -4.84
CA PRO A 59 0.25 12.12 -6.17
C PRO A 59 1.51 11.24 -6.18
N GLN A 60 2.15 11.03 -5.03
CA GLN A 60 3.35 10.20 -4.90
C GLN A 60 3.22 9.32 -3.66
N ARG A 61 3.15 8.00 -3.89
CA ARG A 61 3.13 7.00 -2.83
C ARG A 61 4.03 5.83 -3.18
N PHE A 62 4.75 5.34 -2.18
CA PHE A 62 5.58 4.15 -2.23
C PHE A 62 5.06 3.14 -1.21
N TYR A 63 5.14 1.85 -1.54
CA TYR A 63 4.58 0.77 -0.72
C TYR A 63 5.63 -0.31 -0.46
N ARG A 64 5.58 -0.91 0.72
CA ARG A 64 6.35 -2.11 1.08
C ARG A 64 5.57 -2.98 2.08
N ALA A 65 6.01 -4.22 2.26
CA ALA A 65 5.51 -5.16 3.25
C ALA A 65 6.69 -5.99 3.82
#